data_AF-A0A3P7PYM4-F1
#
_entry.id   AF-A0A3P7PYM4-F1
#
_cell.length_a   1.000
_cell.length_b   1.000
_cell.length_c   1.000
_cell.angle_alpha   90.00
_cell.angle_beta   90.00
_cell.angle_gamma   90.00
#
_symmetry.space_group_name_H-M   'P 1'
#
loop_
_entity.id
_entity.type
_entity.pdbx_description
1 polymer ?
#
loop_
_entity_poly.entity_id
_entity_poly.type
_entity_poly.pdbx_seq_one_letter_code
_entity_poly.pdbx_strand_id
1 'polypeptide(L)'
;MSCAWFETRIFEWIQVELAWNNLFIVMDRSVELNEDETIMVTQLEQAYCQFLLRIMDHIYALGSVPRNHEKFFILYNDTADPELLITRSHPDVQSLLWNDSLLLTSFAGVQVLRGAQARFRLGPELDVAPVFSTAFYDGLKALGWSEGMFFSFQNFKNAFEMAAQKLTHELSNKLLSQINEAGLHQYWQDMKEITCGRVAHCFATYVYGCTSDPSKIVTLDLVEVYNSALLRSGIPANRAIRWRLATTAISETDHSISCDLERPLNYVIRPTLIPAMNACMDNMFKIFRGRKLKITKEFVKTEK
;
A
#
# COMPACT_ATOMS: atom_id res chain seq x y z
N MET A 1 14.82 13.07 33.38
CA MET A 1 15.03 14.22 32.47
C MET A 1 13.89 14.27 31.47
N SER A 2 13.31 15.44 31.16
CA SER A 2 12.23 15.53 30.16
C SER A 2 12.77 15.38 28.73
N CYS A 3 12.11 14.61 27.87
CA CYS A 3 12.43 14.46 26.43
C CYS A 3 12.47 15.77 25.62
N ALA A 4 12.06 16.91 26.20
CA ALA A 4 12.08 18.24 25.58
C ALA A 4 13.46 18.67 25.02
N TRP A 5 14.56 18.04 25.47
CA TRP A 5 15.90 18.33 24.94
C TRP A 5 16.08 17.90 23.48
N PHE A 6 15.50 16.77 23.06
CA PHE A 6 15.53 16.31 21.67
C PHE A 6 14.60 17.12 20.76
N GLU A 7 13.61 17.80 21.34
CA GLU A 7 12.64 18.61 20.59
C GLU A 7 13.15 20.03 20.31
N THR A 8 14.16 20.50 21.05
CA THR A 8 14.64 21.90 21.02
C THR A 8 16.00 22.08 20.33
N ARG A 9 16.75 21.00 20.04
CA ARG A 9 18.07 21.06 19.42
C ARG A 9 18.15 20.23 18.15
N ILE A 10 18.85 20.75 17.15
CA ILE A 10 19.16 20.04 15.91
C ILE A 10 20.44 19.23 16.14
N PHE A 11 20.33 17.91 16.14
CA PHE A 11 21.47 16.99 16.20
C PHE A 11 21.72 16.41 14.81
N GLU A 12 22.97 16.06 14.50
CA GLU A 12 23.27 15.23 13.33
C GLU A 12 22.83 13.79 13.59
N TRP A 13 22.24 13.14 12.59
CA TRP A 13 21.72 11.77 12.74
C TRP A 13 22.77 10.78 13.23
N ILE A 14 24.00 10.91 12.71
CA ILE A 14 25.12 10.08 13.10
C ILE A 14 25.36 10.12 14.62
N GLN A 15 25.19 11.28 15.26
CA GLN A 15 25.38 11.46 16.69
C GLN A 15 24.26 10.80 17.49
N VAL A 16 23.01 10.90 17.00
CA VAL A 16 21.85 10.24 17.61
C VAL A 16 21.99 8.72 17.52
N GLU A 17 22.37 8.21 16.35
CA GLU A 17 22.56 6.77 16.11
C GLU A 17 23.73 6.21 16.95
N LEU A 18 24.86 6.93 17.03
CA LEU A 18 25.97 6.56 17.89
C LEU A 18 25.57 6.57 19.37
N ALA A 19 24.78 7.55 19.81
CA ALA A 19 24.29 7.61 21.19
C ALA A 19 23.37 6.42 21.53
N TRP A 20 22.46 6.07 20.62
CA TRP A 20 21.63 4.87 20.76
C TRP A 20 22.45 3.58 20.78
N ASN A 21 23.39 3.43 19.84
CA ASN A 21 24.25 2.25 19.80
C ASN A 21 25.06 2.09 21.09
N ASN A 22 25.65 3.19 21.59
CA ASN A 22 26.39 3.17 22.85
C ASN A 22 25.49 2.77 24.02
N LEU A 23 24.27 3.33 24.09
CA LEU A 23 23.31 2.95 25.11
C LEU A 23 22.93 1.46 25.01
N PHE A 24 22.66 0.95 23.81
CA PHE A 24 22.31 -0.46 23.60
C PHE A 24 23.44 -1.42 23.98
N ILE A 25 24.69 -1.04 23.73
CA ILE A 25 25.87 -1.80 24.17
C ILE A 25 25.92 -1.85 25.71
N VAL A 26 25.72 -0.71 26.36
CA VAL A 26 25.71 -0.63 27.84
C VAL A 26 24.51 -1.37 28.44
N MET A 27 23.40 -1.47 27.70
CA MET A 27 22.23 -2.26 28.08
C MET A 27 22.41 -3.77 27.86
N ASP A 28 23.56 -4.23 27.35
CA ASP A 28 23.82 -5.66 27.19
C ASP A 28 24.11 -6.31 28.55
N ARG A 29 23.63 -7.55 28.72
CA ARG A 29 23.78 -8.30 29.99
C ARG A 29 25.23 -8.66 30.31
N SER A 30 26.14 -8.47 29.36
CA SER A 30 27.57 -8.71 29.51
C SER A 30 28.32 -7.56 30.19
N VAL A 31 27.68 -6.39 30.35
CA VAL A 31 28.31 -5.21 30.96
C VAL A 31 28.08 -5.23 32.48
N GLU A 32 29.16 -5.32 33.24
CA GLU A 32 29.12 -5.18 34.70
C GLU A 32 29.02 -3.69 35.07
N LEU A 33 27.84 -3.26 35.54
CA LEU A 33 27.59 -1.90 36.01
C LEU A 33 27.57 -1.86 37.54
N ASN A 34 28.16 -0.83 38.13
CA ASN A 34 27.97 -0.54 39.54
C ASN A 34 26.59 0.11 39.81
N GLU A 35 26.26 0.37 41.07
CA GLU A 35 24.94 0.90 41.47
C GLU A 35 24.67 2.28 40.87
N ASP A 36 25.64 3.20 40.91
CA ASP A 36 25.52 4.55 40.35
C ASP A 36 25.39 4.52 38.83
N GLU A 37 26.16 3.67 38.16
CA GLU A 37 26.09 3.43 36.73
C GLU A 37 24.74 2.84 36.32
N THR A 38 24.21 1.87 37.09
CA THR A 38 22.89 1.28 36.85
C THR A 38 21.80 2.34 36.93
N ILE A 39 21.85 3.23 37.91
CA ILE A 39 20.91 4.35 38.05
C ILE A 39 21.01 5.28 36.83
N MET A 40 22.23 5.67 36.44
CA MET A 40 22.46 6.55 35.29
C MET A 40 21.97 5.92 33.98
N VAL A 41 22.30 4.65 33.73
CA VAL A 41 21.89 3.91 32.54
C VAL A 41 20.38 3.76 32.50
N THR A 42 19.73 3.44 33.62
CA THR A 42 18.27 3.34 33.69
C THR A 42 17.59 4.67 33.34
N GLN A 43 18.13 5.81 33.80
CA GLN A 43 17.60 7.12 33.45
C GLN A 43 17.79 7.46 31.96
N LEU A 44 18.95 7.10 31.39
CA LEU A 44 19.23 7.28 29.97
C LEU A 44 18.32 6.37 29.12
N GLU A 45 18.20 5.11 29.48
CA GLU A 45 17.29 4.12 28.89
C GLU A 45 15.87 4.69 28.81
N GLN A 46 15.33 5.18 29.94
CA GLN A 46 14.00 5.77 29.97
C GLN A 46 13.86 6.97 29.03
N ALA A 47 14.83 7.88 29.01
CA ALA A 47 14.77 9.08 28.18
C ALA A 47 14.84 8.77 26.68
N TYR A 48 15.78 7.90 26.27
CA TYR A 48 15.96 7.52 24.86
C TYR A 48 14.84 6.61 24.37
N CYS A 49 14.36 5.68 25.20
CA CYS A 49 13.22 4.84 24.86
C CYS A 49 11.94 5.68 24.69
N GLN A 50 11.64 6.59 25.62
CA GLN A 50 10.47 7.47 25.48
C GLN A 50 10.53 8.32 24.22
N PHE A 51 11.71 8.84 23.86
CA PHE A 51 11.88 9.59 22.62
C PHE A 51 11.57 8.75 21.38
N LEU A 52 12.18 7.55 21.29
CA LEU A 52 11.94 6.64 20.18
C LEU A 52 10.47 6.19 20.11
N LEU A 53 9.86 5.84 21.24
CA LEU A 53 8.46 5.42 21.30
C LEU A 53 7.49 6.52 20.86
N ARG A 54 7.78 7.80 21.14
CA ARG A 54 6.98 8.93 20.63
C ARG A 54 7.04 9.05 19.11
N ILE A 55 8.21 8.82 18.51
CA ILE A 55 8.36 8.79 17.06
C ILE A 55 7.52 7.64 16.48
N MET A 56 7.60 6.46 17.09
CA MET A 56 6.82 5.29 16.66
C MET A 56 5.31 5.49 16.83
N ASP A 57 4.88 6.11 17.94
CA ASP A 57 3.50 6.50 18.16
C ASP A 57 3.01 7.42 17.03
N HIS A 58 3.80 8.42 16.65
CA HIS A 58 3.46 9.31 15.54
C HIS A 58 3.36 8.57 14.20
N ILE A 59 4.31 7.68 13.91
CA ILE A 59 4.33 6.87 12.69
C ILE A 59 3.09 5.96 12.61
N TYR A 60 2.77 5.24 13.68
CA TYR A 60 1.61 4.34 13.71
C TYR A 60 0.28 5.09 13.85
N ALA A 61 0.28 6.30 14.40
CA ALA A 61 -0.91 7.13 14.52
C ALA A 61 -1.22 7.94 13.25
N LEU A 62 -0.23 8.29 12.43
CA LEU A 62 -0.40 9.21 11.29
C LEU A 62 0.17 8.69 9.96
N GLY A 63 0.90 7.58 9.95
CA GLY A 63 1.53 7.05 8.74
C GLY A 63 2.63 7.95 8.18
N SER A 64 3.20 8.83 8.99
CA SER A 64 4.24 9.79 8.60
C SER A 64 5.25 9.99 9.73
N VAL A 65 6.43 10.53 9.41
CA VAL A 65 7.44 10.89 10.41
C VAL A 65 7.12 12.30 10.92
N PRO A 66 7.33 12.61 12.22
CA PRO A 66 7.23 13.98 12.69
C PRO A 66 8.14 14.90 11.86
N ARG A 67 7.64 16.09 11.45
CA ARG A 67 8.39 17.05 10.62
C ARG A 67 9.81 17.35 11.10
N ASN A 68 9.95 17.45 12.41
CA ASN A 68 11.20 17.75 13.11
C ASN A 68 12.25 16.62 12.91
N HIS A 69 11.79 15.45 12.48
CA HIS A 69 12.57 14.22 12.33
C HIS A 69 12.54 13.64 10.91
N GLU A 70 11.90 14.29 9.94
CA GLU A 70 11.86 13.86 8.53
C GLU A 70 13.27 13.74 7.89
N LYS A 71 14.24 14.51 8.40
CA LYS A 71 15.65 14.40 7.98
C LYS A 71 16.37 13.18 8.57
N PHE A 72 15.80 12.57 9.60
CA PHE A 72 16.37 11.45 10.35
C PHE A 72 15.73 10.11 9.96
N PHE A 73 14.44 10.15 9.61
CA PHE A 73 13.67 9.01 9.10
C PHE A 73 13.02 9.43 7.79
N ILE A 74 13.29 8.75 6.67
CA ILE A 74 12.66 9.11 5.39
C ILE A 74 11.47 8.18 5.14
N LEU A 75 10.28 8.53 5.64
CA LEU A 75 9.03 8.12 4.97
C LEU A 75 8.89 9.03 3.76
N TYR A 76 9.28 8.57 2.57
CA TYR A 76 8.84 9.18 1.32
C TYR A 76 7.32 9.11 1.30
N ASN A 77 6.67 10.24 1.57
CA ASN A 77 5.31 10.46 1.12
C ASN A 77 5.36 10.73 -0.38
N ASP A 78 5.44 9.67 -1.21
CA ASP A 78 4.77 9.81 -2.50
C ASP A 78 3.28 9.95 -2.20
N THR A 79 2.67 11.00 -2.74
CA THR A 79 1.23 11.24 -2.71
C THR A 79 0.40 10.04 -3.18
N ALA A 80 0.99 9.14 -3.97
CA ALA A 80 0.37 7.91 -4.48
C ALA A 80 0.65 6.65 -3.64
N ASP A 81 1.87 6.47 -3.10
CA ASP A 81 2.25 5.29 -2.32
C ASP A 81 3.47 5.58 -1.40
N PRO A 82 3.30 5.70 -0.08
CA PRO A 82 4.42 6.09 0.77
C PRO A 82 5.48 4.97 0.83
N GLU A 83 6.72 5.28 0.44
CA GLU A 83 7.87 4.40 0.62
C GLU A 83 8.63 4.81 1.89
N LEU A 84 8.94 3.87 2.79
CA LEU A 84 9.85 4.15 3.89
C LEU A 84 11.26 3.79 3.44
N LEU A 85 12.06 4.80 3.13
CA LEU A 85 13.50 4.69 3.26
C LEU A 85 13.83 5.06 4.71
N ILE A 86 13.81 4.08 5.62
CA ILE A 86 14.70 4.20 6.77
C ILE A 86 16.08 4.16 6.14
N THR A 87 16.62 5.34 5.84
CA THR A 87 18.00 5.46 5.40
C THR A 87 18.77 4.75 6.48
N ARG A 88 19.36 3.60 6.14
CA ARG A 88 20.50 3.09 6.87
C ARG A 88 21.37 4.34 7.07
N SER A 89 21.44 4.79 8.32
CA SER A 89 22.34 5.84 8.75
C SER A 89 23.62 5.60 8.00
N HIS A 90 24.09 6.59 7.23
CA HIS A 90 25.45 6.75 6.70
C HIS A 90 26.26 5.45 6.47
N PRO A 91 26.85 5.18 5.30
CA PRO A 91 27.60 3.93 5.04
C PRO A 91 28.65 3.51 6.10
N ASP A 92 29.03 4.43 6.99
CA ASP A 92 30.00 4.28 8.07
C ASP A 92 29.41 3.95 9.46
N VAL A 93 28.09 3.93 9.69
CA VAL A 93 27.50 3.59 11.01
C VAL A 93 26.43 2.50 10.89
N GLN A 94 26.76 1.32 11.38
CA GLN A 94 25.85 0.18 11.48
C GLN A 94 24.89 0.37 12.67
N SER A 95 23.58 0.38 12.40
CA SER A 95 22.55 0.43 13.45
C SER A 95 22.37 -0.92 14.13
N LEU A 96 22.37 -0.94 15.47
CA LEU A 96 22.05 -2.15 16.25
C LEU A 96 20.54 -2.46 16.23
N LEU A 97 19.69 -1.43 16.23
CA LEU A 97 18.24 -1.57 16.22
C LEU A 97 17.68 -1.69 14.79
N TRP A 98 18.09 -0.76 13.92
CA TRP A 98 17.64 -0.66 12.53
C TRP A 98 18.47 -1.57 11.62
N ASN A 99 18.53 -2.86 11.95
CA ASN A 99 19.16 -3.85 11.09
C ASN A 99 18.21 -4.26 9.95
N ASP A 100 18.77 -4.86 8.90
CA ASP A 100 17.96 -5.34 7.79
C ASP A 100 16.91 -6.34 8.20
N SER A 101 17.05 -7.13 9.27
CA SER A 101 15.99 -8.03 9.69
C SER A 101 14.73 -7.29 10.17
N LEU A 102 14.92 -6.15 10.84
CA LEU A 102 13.87 -5.29 11.34
C LEU A 102 13.34 -4.32 10.25
N LEU A 103 14.19 -3.97 9.28
CA LEU A 103 13.90 -3.03 8.19
C LEU A 103 13.47 -3.67 6.84
N LEU A 104 14.11 -4.76 6.40
CA LEU A 104 14.21 -5.18 5.00
C LEU A 104 14.24 -6.71 4.69
N THR A 105 14.56 -7.61 5.62
CA THR A 105 14.81 -9.04 5.32
C THR A 105 14.37 -9.99 6.43
N SER A 106 13.19 -10.55 6.26
CA SER A 106 13.02 -11.99 6.06
C SER A 106 11.63 -12.20 5.45
N PHE A 107 11.31 -13.40 4.99
CA PHE A 107 10.03 -13.77 4.35
C PHE A 107 8.74 -13.44 5.17
N ALA A 108 8.87 -12.83 6.36
CA ALA A 108 7.80 -12.28 7.20
C ALA A 108 8.04 -10.83 7.73
N GLY A 109 9.12 -10.13 7.35
CA GLY A 109 9.59 -8.91 8.03
C GLY A 109 9.64 -7.66 7.15
N VAL A 110 8.59 -6.83 7.23
CA VAL A 110 8.58 -5.37 6.95
C VAL A 110 7.52 -4.77 7.88
N GLN A 111 7.67 -4.90 9.21
CA GLN A 111 6.55 -4.61 10.11
C GLN A 111 6.33 -3.10 10.25
N VAL A 112 7.34 -2.35 10.66
CA VAL A 112 7.21 -0.88 10.85
C VAL A 112 6.76 -0.16 9.57
N LEU A 113 7.41 -0.45 8.44
CA LEU A 113 7.07 0.15 7.16
C LEU A 113 5.65 -0.26 6.71
N ARG A 114 5.29 -1.54 6.75
CA ARG A 114 3.91 -1.95 6.37
C ARG A 114 2.88 -1.35 7.31
N GLY A 115 3.19 -1.21 8.59
CA GLY A 115 2.34 -0.53 9.57
C GLY A 115 2.12 0.93 9.19
N ALA A 116 3.20 1.67 8.90
CA ALA A 116 3.13 3.06 8.46
C ALA A 116 2.34 3.21 7.14
N GLN A 117 2.63 2.37 6.13
CA GLN A 117 1.91 2.33 4.87
C GLN A 117 0.42 2.04 5.06
N ALA A 118 0.10 1.01 5.85
CA ALA A 118 -1.29 0.67 6.14
C ALA A 118 -2.00 1.83 6.83
N ARG A 119 -1.34 2.47 7.80
CA ARG A 119 -1.89 3.64 8.50
C ARG A 119 -2.16 4.81 7.56
N PHE A 120 -1.20 5.15 6.71
CA PHE A 120 -1.33 6.23 5.73
C PHE A 120 -2.49 5.97 4.76
N ARG A 121 -2.57 4.73 4.24
CA ARG A 121 -3.61 4.31 3.29
C ARG A 121 -5.01 4.26 3.92
N LEU A 122 -5.11 3.98 5.22
CA LEU A 122 -6.38 4.05 5.96
C LEU A 122 -6.91 5.50 6.12
N GLY A 123 -6.08 6.53 5.91
CA GLY A 123 -6.49 7.93 5.98
C GLY A 123 -6.83 8.41 7.40
N PRO A 124 -7.21 9.69 7.57
CA PRO A 124 -7.41 10.30 8.88
C PRO A 124 -8.67 9.81 9.62
N GLU A 125 -9.59 9.12 8.94
CA GLU A 125 -10.93 8.72 9.42
C GLU A 125 -10.93 7.56 10.43
N LEU A 126 -9.77 7.27 11.04
CA LEU A 126 -9.65 6.25 12.06
C LEU A 126 -10.01 6.83 13.44
N ASP A 127 -11.15 6.39 13.99
CA ASP A 127 -11.64 6.83 15.31
C ASP A 127 -10.62 6.64 16.46
N VAL A 128 -9.76 5.62 16.35
CA VAL A 128 -8.72 5.35 17.36
C VAL A 128 -7.40 5.07 16.65
N ALA A 129 -6.42 5.95 16.88
CA ALA A 129 -5.06 5.76 16.44
C ALA A 129 -4.36 4.70 17.33
N PRO A 130 -3.66 3.71 16.74
CA PRO A 130 -2.88 2.77 17.53
C PRO A 130 -1.73 3.49 18.24
N VAL A 131 -1.45 3.06 19.47
CA VAL A 131 -0.38 3.62 20.32
C VAL A 131 0.70 2.54 20.46
N PHE A 132 1.84 2.77 19.80
CA PHE A 132 3.01 1.89 19.79
C PHE A 132 3.60 1.72 21.18
N SER A 133 3.73 2.80 21.94
CA SER A 133 4.26 2.79 23.31
C SER A 133 3.45 1.87 24.22
N THR A 134 2.13 1.85 24.11
CA THR A 134 1.27 0.92 24.86
C THR A 134 1.58 -0.53 24.50
N ALA A 135 1.62 -0.86 23.21
CA ALA A 135 1.93 -2.23 22.74
C ALA A 135 3.34 -2.68 23.15
N PHE A 136 4.30 -1.75 23.15
CA PHE A 136 5.67 -1.99 23.59
C PHE A 136 5.75 -2.33 25.08
N TYR A 137 5.13 -1.52 25.95
CA TYR A 137 5.14 -1.77 27.38
C TYR A 137 4.35 -3.02 27.77
N ASP A 138 3.28 -3.35 27.04
CA ASP A 138 2.59 -4.64 27.20
C ASP A 138 3.50 -5.81 26.86
N GLY A 139 4.31 -5.69 25.80
CA GLY A 139 5.34 -6.66 25.43
C GLY A 139 6.42 -6.83 26.51
N LEU A 140 6.92 -5.72 27.07
CA LEU A 140 7.88 -5.77 28.17
C LEU A 140 7.30 -6.43 29.42
N LYS A 141 6.06 -6.09 29.80
CA LYS A 141 5.37 -6.73 30.95
C LYS A 141 5.22 -8.23 30.74
N ALA A 142 4.91 -8.68 29.53
CA ALA A 142 4.85 -10.10 29.19
C ALA A 142 6.21 -10.82 29.34
N LEU A 143 7.32 -10.09 29.22
CA LEU A 143 8.68 -10.57 29.47
C LEU A 143 9.09 -10.45 30.97
N GLY A 144 8.17 -10.08 31.86
CA GLY A 144 8.40 -9.99 33.31
C GLY A 144 8.96 -8.65 33.78
N TRP A 145 8.98 -7.62 32.94
CA TRP A 145 9.41 -6.27 33.34
C TRP A 145 8.36 -5.55 34.20
N SER A 146 8.84 -4.71 35.14
CA SER A 146 8.01 -3.80 35.92
C SER A 146 8.57 -2.38 35.89
N GLU A 147 7.70 -1.39 36.12
CA GLU A 147 8.05 0.03 35.98
C GLU A 147 9.24 0.42 36.87
N GLY A 148 10.22 1.10 36.28
CA GLY A 148 11.46 1.50 36.97
C GLY A 148 12.56 0.44 36.99
N MET A 149 12.30 -0.79 36.53
CA MET A 149 13.37 -1.78 36.34
C MET A 149 14.17 -1.48 35.06
N PHE A 150 15.47 -1.69 35.12
CA PHE A 150 16.33 -1.79 33.95
C PHE A 150 15.94 -3.00 33.09
N PHE A 151 15.98 -2.86 31.76
CA PHE A 151 15.82 -4.00 30.85
C PHE A 151 16.97 -4.10 29.86
N SER A 152 17.38 -5.33 29.57
CA SER A 152 18.47 -5.54 28.61
C SER A 152 18.06 -5.16 27.19
N PHE A 153 19.04 -4.82 26.33
CA PHE A 153 18.77 -4.51 24.92
C PHE A 153 18.01 -5.64 24.19
N GLN A 154 18.26 -6.90 24.53
CA GLN A 154 17.49 -8.02 23.97
C GLN A 154 15.99 -7.97 24.33
N ASN A 155 15.65 -7.54 25.56
CA ASN A 155 14.25 -7.40 25.98
C ASN A 155 13.60 -6.22 25.27
N PHE A 156 14.33 -5.11 25.12
CA PHE A 156 13.91 -3.96 24.31
C PHE A 156 13.57 -4.39 22.88
N LYS A 157 14.52 -5.07 22.22
CA LYS A 157 14.38 -5.52 20.83
C LYS A 157 13.16 -6.43 20.67
N ASN A 158 13.01 -7.43 21.55
CA ASN A 158 11.89 -8.36 21.51
C ASN A 158 10.54 -7.62 21.67
N ALA A 159 10.43 -6.73 22.66
CA ALA A 159 9.20 -5.97 22.89
C ALA A 159 8.88 -5.01 21.73
N PHE A 160 9.90 -4.40 21.13
CA PHE A 160 9.77 -3.53 19.97
C PHE A 160 9.27 -4.30 18.74
N GLU A 161 9.85 -5.46 18.46
CA GLU A 161 9.42 -6.36 17.38
C GLU A 161 7.99 -6.86 17.61
N MET A 162 7.64 -7.28 18.83
CA MET A 162 6.27 -7.69 19.17
C MET A 162 5.25 -6.57 18.96
N ALA A 163 5.57 -5.34 19.39
CA ALA A 163 4.71 -4.18 19.21
C ALA A 163 4.50 -3.85 17.73
N ALA A 164 5.59 -3.82 16.95
CA ALA A 164 5.55 -3.60 15.52
C ALA A 164 4.70 -4.68 14.83
N GLN A 165 4.86 -5.95 15.19
CA GLN A 165 4.12 -7.06 14.59
C GLN A 165 2.63 -6.93 14.81
N LYS A 166 2.24 -6.73 16.08
CA LYS A 166 0.86 -6.65 16.51
C LYS A 166 0.13 -5.52 15.78
N LEU A 167 0.67 -4.30 15.87
CA LEU A 167 0.01 -3.11 15.32
C LEU A 167 -0.02 -3.14 13.79
N THR A 168 1.04 -3.65 13.15
CA THR A 168 1.07 -3.80 11.69
C THR A 168 0.01 -4.78 11.22
N HIS A 169 -0.15 -5.91 11.91
CA HIS A 169 -1.17 -6.90 11.60
C HIS A 169 -2.58 -6.31 11.75
N GLU A 170 -2.84 -5.58 12.84
CA GLU A 170 -4.13 -4.90 13.06
C GLU A 170 -4.44 -3.87 11.95
N LEU A 171 -3.49 -2.99 11.63
CA LEU A 171 -3.65 -1.99 10.57
C LEU A 171 -3.83 -2.64 9.19
N SER A 172 -3.04 -3.67 8.87
CA SER A 172 -3.13 -4.36 7.59
C SER A 172 -4.48 -5.05 7.41
N ASN A 173 -4.99 -5.71 8.45
CA ASN A 173 -6.31 -6.35 8.41
C ASN A 173 -7.43 -5.33 8.25
N LYS A 174 -7.31 -4.17 8.90
CA LYS A 174 -8.29 -3.09 8.75
C LYS A 174 -8.28 -2.52 7.33
N LEU A 175 -7.09 -2.30 6.75
CA LEU A 175 -6.95 -1.85 5.37
C LEU A 175 -7.54 -2.87 4.40
N LEU A 176 -7.27 -4.16 4.62
CA LEU A 176 -7.83 -5.24 3.81
C LEU A 176 -9.36 -5.28 3.89
N SER A 177 -9.96 -5.07 5.06
CA SER A 177 -11.42 -4.97 5.22
C SER A 177 -11.99 -3.84 4.37
N GLN A 178 -11.41 -2.64 4.47
CA GLN A 178 -11.87 -1.49 3.67
C GLN A 178 -11.72 -1.71 2.16
N ILE A 179 -10.63 -2.34 1.72
CA ILE A 179 -10.42 -2.71 0.30
C ILE A 179 -11.49 -3.70 -0.18
N ASN A 180 -11.83 -4.69 0.65
CA ASN A 180 -12.86 -5.66 0.31
C ASN A 180 -14.25 -5.02 0.28
N GLU A 181 -14.57 -4.16 1.24
CA GLU A 181 -15.82 -3.40 1.33
C GLU A 181 -15.98 -2.43 0.15
N ALA A 182 -14.89 -1.84 -0.33
CA ALA A 182 -14.87 -1.01 -1.53
C ALA A 182 -15.16 -1.79 -2.84
N GLY A 183 -15.19 -3.13 -2.75
CA GLY A 183 -15.63 -4.01 -3.82
C GLY A 183 -14.49 -4.52 -4.71
N LEU A 184 -13.30 -4.80 -4.16
CA LEU A 184 -12.16 -5.33 -4.93
C LEU A 184 -12.54 -6.59 -5.74
N HIS A 185 -13.30 -7.51 -5.15
CA HIS A 185 -13.72 -8.73 -5.85
C HIS A 185 -14.66 -8.41 -7.02
N GLN A 186 -15.63 -7.53 -6.80
CA GLN A 186 -16.58 -7.09 -7.83
C GLN A 186 -15.86 -6.37 -8.96
N TYR A 187 -14.90 -5.50 -8.63
CA TYR A 187 -14.06 -4.82 -9.59
C TYR A 187 -13.28 -5.82 -10.47
N TRP A 188 -12.67 -6.83 -9.86
CA TRP A 188 -11.93 -7.88 -10.58
C TRP A 188 -12.82 -8.69 -11.53
N GLN A 189 -14.05 -9.01 -11.11
CA GLN A 189 -15.01 -9.69 -11.99
C GLN A 189 -15.43 -8.79 -13.16
N ASP A 190 -15.73 -7.51 -12.89
CA ASP A 190 -16.13 -6.56 -13.93
C ASP A 190 -15.00 -6.37 -14.96
N MET A 191 -13.74 -6.24 -14.50
CA MET A 191 -12.57 -6.20 -15.37
C MET A 191 -12.52 -7.36 -16.36
N LYS A 192 -12.72 -8.59 -15.88
CA LYS A 192 -12.69 -9.80 -16.71
C LYS A 192 -13.82 -9.78 -17.73
N GLU A 193 -15.03 -9.41 -17.32
CA GLU A 193 -16.18 -9.36 -18.21
C GLU A 193 -16.02 -8.30 -19.31
N ILE A 194 -15.41 -7.16 -18.98
CA ILE A 194 -15.17 -6.04 -19.90
C ILE A 194 -14.05 -6.33 -20.89
N THR A 195 -12.96 -6.96 -20.46
CA THR A 195 -11.78 -7.19 -21.30
C THR A 195 -11.95 -8.35 -22.28
N CYS A 196 -12.50 -9.48 -21.81
CA CYS A 196 -12.59 -10.70 -22.62
C CYS A 196 -13.86 -11.53 -22.40
N GLY A 197 -14.74 -11.13 -21.48
CA GLY A 197 -15.96 -11.86 -21.14
C GLY A 197 -17.21 -11.39 -21.88
N ARG A 198 -18.34 -11.42 -21.17
CA ARG A 198 -19.68 -11.19 -21.73
C ARG A 198 -19.84 -9.79 -22.28
N VAL A 199 -19.34 -8.77 -21.60
CA VAL A 199 -19.44 -7.37 -22.04
C VAL A 199 -18.68 -7.18 -23.35
N ALA A 200 -17.42 -7.66 -23.42
CA ALA A 200 -16.62 -7.60 -24.64
C ALA A 200 -17.34 -8.28 -25.82
N HIS A 201 -17.87 -9.48 -25.60
CA HIS A 201 -18.59 -10.22 -26.63
C HIS A 201 -19.90 -9.53 -27.06
N CYS A 202 -20.66 -9.01 -26.11
CA CYS A 202 -21.92 -8.30 -26.34
C CYS A 202 -21.66 -7.05 -27.18
N PHE A 203 -20.71 -6.21 -26.75
CA PHE A 203 -20.28 -5.02 -27.47
C PHE A 203 -19.80 -5.33 -28.89
N ALA A 204 -18.85 -6.27 -29.04
CA ALA A 204 -18.31 -6.66 -30.34
C ALA A 204 -19.39 -7.24 -31.28
N THR A 205 -20.40 -7.93 -30.73
CA THR A 205 -21.52 -8.45 -31.52
C THR A 205 -22.40 -7.32 -32.06
N TYR A 206 -22.68 -6.29 -31.26
CA TYR A 206 -23.43 -5.12 -31.75
C TYR A 206 -22.64 -4.33 -32.78
N VAL A 207 -21.39 -4.00 -32.47
CA VAL A 207 -20.56 -3.16 -33.33
C VAL A 207 -20.25 -3.86 -34.66
N TYR A 208 -19.74 -5.09 -34.61
CA TYR A 208 -19.28 -5.80 -35.81
C TYR A 208 -20.32 -6.73 -36.44
N GLY A 209 -21.41 -7.03 -35.73
CA GLY A 209 -22.50 -7.85 -36.27
C GLY A 209 -23.48 -7.05 -37.12
N CYS A 210 -23.59 -5.74 -36.91
CA CYS A 210 -24.53 -4.89 -37.66
C CYS A 210 -24.06 -4.53 -39.07
N THR A 211 -22.75 -4.55 -39.35
CA THR A 211 -22.21 -4.17 -40.67
C THR A 211 -20.79 -4.70 -40.90
N SER A 212 -20.49 -5.06 -42.15
CA SER A 212 -19.13 -5.35 -42.61
C SER A 212 -18.35 -4.10 -43.01
N ASP A 213 -19.04 -2.96 -43.21
CA ASP A 213 -18.47 -1.68 -43.63
C ASP A 213 -17.93 -0.87 -42.44
N PRO A 214 -16.60 -0.59 -42.38
CA PRO A 214 -15.97 0.20 -41.34
C PRO A 214 -16.57 1.61 -41.18
N SER A 215 -16.99 2.25 -42.27
CA SER A 215 -17.48 3.64 -42.24
C SER A 215 -18.79 3.77 -41.45
N LYS A 216 -19.62 2.72 -41.46
CA LYS A 216 -20.89 2.65 -40.72
C LYS A 216 -20.71 2.33 -39.24
N ILE A 217 -19.57 1.73 -38.87
CA ILE A 217 -19.22 1.46 -37.47
C ILE A 217 -18.87 2.77 -36.78
N VAL A 218 -18.13 3.65 -37.44
CA VAL A 218 -17.71 4.96 -36.91
C VAL A 218 -18.91 5.89 -36.67
N THR A 219 -20.03 5.69 -37.36
CA THR A 219 -21.27 6.47 -37.17
C THR A 219 -22.15 5.98 -36.01
N LEU A 220 -21.81 4.87 -35.34
CA LEU A 220 -22.56 4.38 -34.18
C LEU A 220 -22.26 5.21 -32.94
N ASP A 221 -23.27 5.39 -32.07
CA ASP A 221 -23.03 5.86 -30.70
C ASP A 221 -22.41 4.72 -29.87
N LEU A 222 -21.09 4.60 -29.98
CA LEU A 222 -20.33 3.55 -29.31
C LEU A 222 -20.41 3.64 -27.78
N VAL A 223 -20.64 4.83 -27.23
CA VAL A 223 -20.80 5.04 -25.79
C VAL A 223 -22.12 4.43 -25.32
N GLU A 224 -23.22 4.70 -26.03
CA GLU A 224 -24.52 4.11 -25.73
C GLU A 224 -24.52 2.58 -25.92
N VAL A 225 -23.87 2.09 -26.98
CA VAL A 225 -23.72 0.65 -27.24
C VAL A 225 -22.91 -0.03 -26.13
N TYR A 226 -21.83 0.61 -25.66
CA TYR A 226 -21.03 0.10 -24.55
C TYR A 226 -21.81 0.07 -23.23
N ASN A 227 -22.52 1.15 -22.90
CA ASN A 227 -23.38 1.22 -21.71
C ASN A 227 -24.47 0.13 -21.74
N SER A 228 -25.07 -0.09 -22.91
CA SER A 228 -26.04 -1.17 -23.11
C SER A 228 -25.40 -2.56 -22.93
N ALA A 229 -24.17 -2.75 -23.41
CA ALA A 229 -23.45 -4.02 -23.26
C ALA A 229 -23.10 -4.32 -21.79
N LEU A 230 -22.72 -3.31 -21.00
CA LEU A 230 -22.47 -3.43 -19.55
C LEU A 230 -23.73 -3.95 -18.83
N LEU A 231 -24.87 -3.29 -19.03
CA LEU A 231 -26.13 -3.61 -18.36
C LEU A 231 -26.67 -4.99 -18.79
N ARG A 232 -26.67 -5.28 -20.09
CA ARG A 232 -27.16 -6.57 -20.63
C ARG A 232 -26.30 -7.77 -20.20
N SER A 233 -25.03 -7.54 -19.89
CA SER A 233 -24.11 -8.60 -19.44
C SER A 233 -24.19 -8.88 -17.94
N GLY A 234 -25.07 -8.18 -17.22
CA GLY A 234 -25.35 -8.37 -15.80
C GLY A 234 -24.52 -7.48 -14.86
N ILE A 235 -23.81 -6.46 -15.37
CA ILE A 235 -23.16 -5.46 -14.51
C ILE A 235 -24.24 -4.47 -14.02
N PRO A 236 -24.48 -4.36 -12.70
CA PRO A 236 -25.43 -3.43 -12.12
C PRO A 236 -25.10 -1.97 -12.44
N ALA A 237 -26.12 -1.13 -12.58
CA ALA A 237 -25.96 0.27 -12.99
C ALA A 237 -25.00 1.06 -12.10
N ASN A 238 -25.05 0.87 -10.77
CA ASN A 238 -24.17 1.55 -9.81
C ASN A 238 -22.68 1.17 -9.96
N ARG A 239 -22.36 0.02 -10.58
CA ARG A 239 -20.99 -0.39 -10.91
C ARG A 239 -20.62 0.00 -12.34
N ALA A 240 -21.56 -0.06 -13.26
CA ALA A 240 -21.37 0.29 -14.66
C ALA A 240 -20.88 1.73 -14.84
N ILE A 241 -21.34 2.69 -14.02
CA ILE A 241 -20.91 4.10 -14.08
C ILE A 241 -19.39 4.31 -13.95
N ARG A 242 -18.67 3.35 -13.34
CA ARG A 242 -17.21 3.43 -13.16
C ARG A 242 -16.45 3.14 -14.45
N TRP A 243 -17.08 2.44 -15.38
CA TRP A 243 -16.48 1.95 -16.62
C TRP A 243 -16.95 2.82 -17.78
N ARG A 244 -16.04 3.62 -18.34
CA ARG A 244 -16.37 4.56 -19.41
C ARG A 244 -15.59 4.21 -20.67
N LEU A 245 -16.25 4.30 -21.82
CA LEU A 245 -15.57 4.21 -23.11
C LEU A 245 -14.93 5.57 -23.42
N ALA A 246 -13.64 5.59 -23.71
CA ALA A 246 -12.95 6.77 -24.20
C ALA A 246 -13.29 6.99 -25.68
N THR A 247 -13.61 8.23 -26.03
CA THR A 247 -14.11 8.63 -27.36
C THR A 247 -13.01 8.88 -28.38
N THR A 248 -11.78 8.41 -28.16
CA THR A 248 -10.60 8.72 -28.97
C THR A 248 -10.27 7.67 -30.04
N ALA A 249 -11.25 6.88 -30.50
CA ALA A 249 -10.99 5.78 -31.44
C ALA A 249 -10.41 6.30 -32.77
N ILE A 250 -9.15 5.96 -33.06
CA ILE A 250 -8.48 6.31 -34.33
C ILE A 250 -8.78 5.26 -35.42
N SER A 251 -9.29 4.09 -35.03
CA SER A 251 -9.64 2.99 -35.94
C SER A 251 -10.90 2.23 -35.48
N GLU A 252 -11.47 1.39 -36.37
CA GLU A 252 -12.71 0.63 -36.09
C GLU A 252 -12.61 -0.38 -34.94
N THR A 253 -11.41 -0.71 -34.45
CA THR A 253 -11.20 -1.59 -33.29
C THR A 253 -10.52 -0.90 -32.10
N ASP A 254 -10.09 0.36 -32.27
CA ASP A 254 -9.33 1.11 -31.28
C ASP A 254 -10.27 1.73 -30.23
N HIS A 255 -10.87 0.85 -29.44
CA HIS A 255 -11.73 1.21 -28.34
C HIS A 255 -10.90 1.12 -27.06
N SER A 256 -10.91 2.17 -26.24
CA SER A 256 -10.25 2.16 -24.95
C SER A 256 -11.26 2.45 -23.84
N ILE A 257 -11.11 1.74 -22.73
CA ILE A 257 -11.86 2.00 -21.51
C ILE A 257 -11.04 2.88 -20.58
N SER A 258 -11.73 3.75 -19.86
CA SER A 258 -11.23 4.46 -18.69
C SER A 258 -12.02 4.00 -17.46
N CYS A 259 -11.32 3.93 -16.33
CA CYS A 259 -11.91 3.64 -15.04
C CYS A 259 -11.25 4.53 -14.00
N ASP A 260 -12.07 5.26 -13.24
CA ASP A 260 -11.58 6.06 -12.13
C ASP A 260 -11.44 5.13 -10.92
N LEU A 261 -10.20 4.95 -10.47
CA LEU A 261 -9.89 4.16 -9.28
C LEU A 261 -9.83 5.09 -8.08
N GLU A 262 -10.89 5.06 -7.29
CA GLU A 262 -10.92 5.77 -6.01
C GLU A 262 -10.20 4.97 -4.92
N ARG A 263 -9.83 5.67 -3.84
CA ARG A 263 -9.38 5.02 -2.62
C ARG A 263 -10.51 4.13 -2.07
N PRO A 264 -10.20 2.95 -1.51
CA PRO A 264 -8.88 2.35 -1.30
C PRO A 264 -8.41 1.42 -2.45
N LEU A 265 -9.16 1.30 -3.56
CA LEU A 265 -8.86 0.34 -4.62
C LEU A 265 -7.59 0.69 -5.41
N ASN A 266 -7.29 1.98 -5.54
CA ASN A 266 -6.08 2.48 -6.19
C ASN A 266 -4.76 2.06 -5.48
N TYR A 267 -4.82 1.59 -4.23
CA TYR A 267 -3.65 1.04 -3.53
C TYR A 267 -3.30 -0.38 -4.01
N VAL A 268 -4.26 -1.11 -4.55
CA VAL A 268 -4.07 -2.48 -5.04
C VAL A 268 -3.94 -2.48 -6.56
N ILE A 269 -4.77 -1.68 -7.22
CA ILE A 269 -4.84 -1.62 -8.68
C ILE A 269 -3.98 -0.47 -9.17
N ARG A 270 -2.83 -0.80 -9.74
CA ARG A 270 -1.92 0.19 -10.32
C ARG A 270 -2.57 0.85 -11.55
N PRO A 271 -2.33 2.16 -11.78
CA PRO A 271 -2.82 2.86 -12.97
C PRO A 271 -2.39 2.21 -14.30
N THR A 272 -1.23 1.53 -14.31
CA THR A 272 -0.71 0.80 -15.47
C THR A 272 -1.53 -0.41 -15.87
N LEU A 273 -2.45 -0.89 -15.02
CA LEU A 273 -3.32 -2.01 -15.33
C LEU A 273 -4.36 -1.66 -16.41
N ILE A 274 -4.90 -0.43 -16.40
CA ILE A 274 -5.91 -0.01 -17.38
C ILE A 274 -5.35 -0.02 -18.82
N PRO A 275 -4.15 0.54 -19.11
CA PRO A 275 -3.50 0.36 -20.40
C PRO A 275 -3.30 -1.10 -20.81
N ALA A 276 -2.90 -1.98 -19.88
CA ALA A 276 -2.73 -3.40 -20.18
C ALA A 276 -4.06 -4.08 -20.54
N MET A 277 -5.15 -3.74 -19.82
CA MET A 277 -6.50 -4.20 -20.13
C MET A 277 -6.94 -3.74 -21.53
N ASN A 278 -6.70 -2.48 -21.88
CA ASN A 278 -7.03 -1.93 -23.19
C ASN A 278 -6.31 -2.68 -24.31
N ALA A 279 -5.02 -3.00 -24.13
CA ALA A 279 -4.28 -3.80 -25.10
C ALA A 279 -4.84 -5.22 -25.27
N CYS A 280 -5.30 -5.86 -24.18
CA CYS A 280 -5.98 -7.14 -24.26
C CYS A 280 -7.32 -7.03 -25.00
N MET A 281 -8.11 -5.99 -24.70
CA MET A 281 -9.42 -5.77 -25.30
C MET A 281 -9.33 -5.50 -26.81
N ASP A 282 -8.38 -4.69 -27.26
CA ASP A 282 -8.14 -4.43 -28.69
C ASP A 282 -7.81 -5.72 -29.46
N ASN A 283 -6.93 -6.57 -28.92
CA ASN A 283 -6.63 -7.88 -29.51
C ASN A 283 -7.88 -8.78 -29.59
N MET A 284 -8.71 -8.80 -28.55
CA MET A 284 -9.96 -9.54 -28.55
C MET A 284 -10.94 -9.02 -29.62
N PHE A 285 -11.08 -7.71 -29.77
CA PHE A 285 -11.94 -7.10 -30.78
C PHE A 285 -11.47 -7.38 -32.20
N LYS A 286 -10.16 -7.35 -32.46
CA LYS A 286 -9.59 -7.77 -33.75
C LYS A 286 -9.95 -9.22 -34.09
N ILE A 287 -9.89 -10.13 -33.11
CA ILE A 287 -10.29 -11.54 -33.29
C ILE A 287 -11.80 -11.63 -33.61
N PHE A 288 -12.65 -10.93 -32.86
CA PHE A 288 -14.10 -10.92 -33.11
C PHE A 288 -14.43 -10.38 -34.49
N ARG A 289 -13.78 -9.28 -34.90
CA ARG A 289 -13.92 -8.68 -36.22
C ARG A 289 -13.53 -9.66 -37.32
N GLY A 290 -12.36 -10.30 -37.19
CA GLY A 290 -11.91 -11.32 -38.13
C GLY A 290 -12.89 -12.48 -38.27
N ARG A 291 -13.43 -12.98 -37.15
CA ARG A 291 -14.45 -14.04 -37.14
C ARG A 291 -15.73 -13.62 -37.88
N LYS A 292 -16.23 -12.41 -37.64
CA LYS A 292 -17.44 -11.90 -38.30
C LYS A 292 -17.23 -11.73 -39.81
N LEU A 293 -16.11 -11.14 -40.23
CA LEU A 293 -15.78 -10.99 -41.65
C LEU A 293 -15.67 -12.34 -42.38
N LYS A 294 -15.14 -13.38 -41.72
CA LYS A 294 -15.08 -14.73 -42.29
C LYS A 294 -16.48 -15.31 -42.51
N ILE A 295 -17.36 -15.19 -41.51
CA ILE A 295 -18.76 -15.65 -41.61
C ILE A 295 -19.48 -14.95 -42.76
N THR A 296 -19.37 -13.63 -42.86
CA THR A 296 -20.00 -12.86 -43.97
C THR A 296 -19.50 -13.33 -45.34
N LYS A 297 -18.20 -13.62 -45.48
CA LYS A 297 -17.63 -14.14 -46.74
C LYS A 297 -18.10 -15.56 -47.09
N GLU A 298 -18.36 -16.40 -46.10
CA GLU A 298 -18.90 -17.76 -46.31
C GLU A 298 -20.37 -17.72 -46.74
N PHE A 299 -21.20 -16.88 -46.10
CA PHE A 299 -22.61 -16.71 -46.49
C PHE A 299 -22.77 -16.18 -47.93
N VAL A 300 -21.97 -15.20 -48.33
CA VAL A 300 -21.98 -14.66 -49.71
C VAL A 300 -21.52 -15.70 -50.75
N LYS A 301 -20.77 -16.73 -50.35
CA LYS A 301 -20.37 -17.83 -51.26
C LYS A 301 -21.46 -18.89 -51.42
N THR A 302 -22.33 -19.08 -50.42
CA THR A 302 -23.45 -20.04 -50.48
C THR A 302 -24.70 -19.51 -51.21
N GLU A 303 -24.81 -18.19 -51.40
CA GLU A 303 -25.90 -17.55 -52.16
C GLU A 303 -25.57 -17.31 -53.66
N LYS A 304 -24.44 -17.82 -54.14
CA LYS A 304 -24.04 -17.84 -55.55
C LYS A 304 -23.97 -19.27 -56.06
#